data_AF-A0A525D7B7-F1
#
_entry.id   AF-A0A525D7B7-F1
#
_cell.length_a   1.000
_cell.length_b   1.000
_cell.length_c   1.000
_cell.angle_alpha   90.00
_cell.angle_beta   90.00
_cell.angle_gamma   90.00
#
_symmetry.space_group_name_H-M   'P 1'
#
loop_
_entity.id
_entity.type
_entity.pdbx_description
1 polymer ?
#
loop_
_entity_poly.entity_id
_entity_poly.type
_entity_poly.pdbx_seq_one_letter_code
_entity_poly.pdbx_strand_id
1 'polypeptide(L)'
;IVEQIRYLTTQRVCGLPRVFIHNVLMKQNVHELESMLELALDLGVDEVHFTLVDPVPGKTESLLLPVETQQDLLKRCKELQAHVDRWNIYREPKSGKMIKITNFNEFCAKLSQPTIDQGIYDRVALNKIPCYIGWLYTRIMANGNVVPCCKGHRMVMGNINERSFVEIWNSKRYQQFRDKGLTGDKTEPYFDLMGEHGSPIPGCANCDNIMHNTVMHDKYLFYSSIPQWLSFKYYQFRQKRR
;
A
#
# COMPACT_ATOMS: atom_id res chain seq x y z
N ILE A 1 8.09 14.79 -21.71
CA ILE A 1 7.12 14.37 -20.64
C ILE A 1 6.64 15.59 -19.83
N VAL A 2 7.55 16.38 -19.23
CA VAL A 2 7.21 17.59 -18.44
C VAL A 2 6.25 18.53 -19.16
N GLU A 3 6.52 18.88 -20.42
CA GLU A 3 5.67 19.77 -21.22
C GLU A 3 4.25 19.20 -21.43
N GLN A 4 4.14 17.89 -21.64
CA GLN A 4 2.85 17.21 -21.81
C GLN A 4 2.04 17.22 -20.51
N ILE A 5 2.71 17.02 -19.36
CA ILE A 5 2.05 17.13 -18.07
C ILE A 5 1.56 18.57 -17.84
N ARG A 6 2.41 19.57 -18.13
CA ARG A 6 2.03 20.98 -18.00
C ARG A 6 0.86 21.36 -18.92
N TYR A 7 0.83 20.82 -20.13
CA TYR A 7 -0.31 20.97 -21.02
C TYR A 7 -1.58 20.37 -20.38
N LEU A 8 -1.53 19.12 -19.90
CA LEU A 8 -2.69 18.48 -19.29
C LEU A 8 -3.21 19.21 -18.05
N THR A 9 -2.33 19.75 -17.20
CA THR A 9 -2.73 20.47 -15.98
C THR A 9 -3.31 21.86 -16.29
N THR A 10 -2.92 22.48 -17.41
CA THR A 10 -3.47 23.78 -17.84
C THR A 10 -4.78 23.67 -18.62
N GLN A 11 -5.06 22.53 -19.26
CA GLN A 11 -6.30 22.30 -20.02
C GLN A 11 -7.46 21.72 -19.19
N ARG A 12 -7.42 21.87 -17.87
CA ARG A 12 -8.42 21.24 -16.98
C ARG A 12 -9.80 21.87 -17.12
N VAL A 13 -10.82 21.04 -17.26
CA VAL A 13 -12.23 21.42 -17.19
C VAL A 13 -12.85 20.74 -15.97
N CYS A 14 -13.44 21.53 -15.06
CA CYS A 14 -14.02 21.04 -13.81
C CYS A 14 -13.05 20.17 -12.96
N GLY A 15 -11.75 20.50 -12.98
CA GLY A 15 -10.73 19.78 -12.21
C GLY A 15 -10.26 18.45 -12.82
N LEU A 16 -10.61 18.16 -14.07
CA LEU A 16 -10.18 16.95 -14.79
C LEU A 16 -9.34 17.30 -16.03
N PRO A 17 -8.35 16.46 -16.41
CA PRO A 17 -7.96 15.23 -15.74
C PRO A 17 -7.16 15.49 -14.46
N ARG A 18 -7.30 14.60 -13.47
CA ARG A 18 -6.39 14.56 -12.32
C ARG A 18 -5.09 13.90 -12.73
N VAL A 19 -3.98 14.51 -12.35
CA VAL A 19 -2.62 14.06 -12.64
C VAL A 19 -1.93 13.76 -11.31
N PHE A 20 -1.31 12.59 -11.23
CA PHE A 20 -0.62 12.10 -10.05
C PHE A 20 0.80 11.71 -10.44
N ILE A 21 1.78 12.08 -9.62
CA ILE A 21 3.17 11.62 -9.79
C ILE A 21 3.43 10.51 -8.80
N HIS A 22 3.78 9.33 -9.30
CA HIS A 22 4.19 8.19 -8.47
C HIS A 22 5.71 8.05 -8.54
N ASN A 23 6.41 8.33 -7.44
CA ASN A 23 7.86 8.32 -7.38
C ASN A 23 8.36 7.19 -6.48
N VAL A 24 9.09 6.25 -7.08
CA VAL A 24 9.73 5.14 -6.38
C VAL A 24 11.14 5.58 -5.99
N LEU A 25 11.38 5.73 -4.70
CA LEU A 25 12.66 6.11 -4.15
C LEU A 25 13.56 4.89 -3.98
N MET A 26 14.79 5.07 -4.46
CA MET A 26 15.86 4.08 -4.51
C MET A 26 17.20 4.79 -4.36
N LYS A 27 18.28 4.02 -4.16
CA LYS A 27 19.63 4.55 -3.95
C LYS A 27 20.03 5.64 -4.95
N GLN A 28 19.62 5.51 -6.21
CA GLN A 28 19.98 6.43 -7.29
C GLN A 28 19.28 7.79 -7.23
N ASN A 29 18.06 7.88 -6.69
CA ASN A 29 17.23 9.10 -6.81
C ASN A 29 16.76 9.65 -5.45
N VAL A 30 17.12 8.99 -4.35
CA VAL A 30 16.63 9.37 -3.01
C VAL A 30 17.03 10.81 -2.60
N HIS A 31 18.12 11.31 -3.17
CA HIS A 31 18.59 12.67 -2.99
C HIS A 31 17.69 13.72 -3.67
N GLU A 32 16.86 13.33 -4.64
CA GLU A 32 15.98 14.21 -5.44
C GLU A 32 14.56 14.36 -4.85
N LEU A 33 14.31 13.89 -3.62
CA LEU A 33 12.99 13.91 -2.97
C LEU A 33 12.31 15.29 -3.06
N GLU A 34 12.98 16.35 -2.63
CA GLU A 34 12.46 17.71 -2.65
C GLU A 34 12.36 18.25 -4.08
N SER A 35 13.33 17.96 -4.94
CA SER A 35 13.29 18.38 -6.34
C SER A 35 12.08 17.79 -7.08
N MET A 36 11.70 16.54 -6.75
CA MET A 36 10.48 15.93 -7.25
C MET A 36 9.21 16.58 -6.71
N LEU A 37 9.21 17.00 -5.43
CA LEU A 37 8.11 17.75 -4.83
C LEU A 37 7.96 19.14 -5.45
N GLU A 38 9.08 19.86 -5.65
CA GLU A 38 9.15 21.15 -6.33
C GLU A 38 8.64 21.05 -7.77
N LEU A 39 9.08 20.04 -8.52
CA LEU A 39 8.59 19.77 -9.87
C LEU A 39 7.07 19.52 -9.88
N ALA A 40 6.55 18.75 -8.92
CA ALA A 40 5.12 18.47 -8.82
C ALA A 40 4.31 19.76 -8.56
N LEU A 41 4.79 20.62 -7.66
CA LEU A 41 4.21 21.93 -7.36
C LEU A 41 4.27 22.89 -8.56
N ASP A 42 5.35 22.86 -9.34
CA ASP A 42 5.50 23.67 -10.54
C ASP A 42 4.57 23.21 -11.67
N LEU A 43 4.42 21.90 -11.83
CA LEU A 43 3.53 21.31 -12.83
C LEU A 43 2.05 21.46 -12.49
N GLY A 44 1.69 21.75 -11.24
CA GLY A 44 0.29 21.86 -10.81
C GLY A 44 -0.45 20.52 -10.81
N VAL A 45 0.27 19.42 -10.57
CA VAL A 45 -0.35 18.09 -10.41
C VAL A 45 -1.13 18.02 -9.10
N ASP A 46 -2.09 17.10 -8.99
CA ASP A 46 -2.99 17.06 -7.84
C ASP A 46 -2.36 16.39 -6.63
N GLU A 47 -1.58 15.32 -6.86
CA GLU A 47 -0.92 14.59 -5.79
C GLU A 47 0.44 14.03 -6.24
N VAL A 48 1.34 13.88 -5.28
CA VAL A 48 2.57 13.10 -5.41
C VAL A 48 2.53 11.95 -4.40
N HIS A 49 2.97 10.77 -4.81
CA HIS A 49 3.11 9.61 -3.95
C HIS A 49 4.58 9.18 -3.95
N PHE A 50 5.19 9.18 -2.77
CA PHE A 50 6.50 8.60 -2.55
C PHE A 50 6.36 7.20 -1.99
N THR A 51 7.06 6.24 -2.60
CA THR A 51 7.17 4.88 -2.07
C THR A 51 8.61 4.41 -2.16
N LEU A 52 9.00 3.45 -1.32
CA LEU A 52 10.31 2.82 -1.41
C LEU A 52 10.31 1.73 -2.48
N VAL A 53 11.47 1.51 -3.09
CA VAL A 53 11.67 0.41 -4.03
C VAL A 53 11.41 -0.93 -3.34
N ASP A 54 10.69 -1.82 -4.02
CA ASP A 54 10.43 -3.16 -3.53
C ASP A 54 11.55 -4.11 -4.00
N PRO A 55 12.21 -4.85 -3.10
CA PRO A 55 13.26 -5.77 -3.48
C PRO A 55 12.71 -7.02 -4.17
N VAL A 56 13.24 -7.29 -5.35
CA VAL A 56 13.05 -8.53 -6.11
C VAL A 56 14.41 -9.20 -6.21
N PRO A 57 14.58 -10.43 -5.69
CA PRO A 57 15.86 -11.15 -5.69
C PRO A 57 16.47 -11.22 -7.09
N GLY A 58 17.76 -10.85 -7.20
CA GLY A 58 18.50 -10.83 -8.47
C GLY A 58 18.04 -9.76 -9.48
N LYS A 59 17.18 -8.82 -9.09
CA LYS A 59 16.65 -7.77 -9.98
C LYS A 59 16.79 -6.36 -9.40
N THR A 60 16.14 -6.09 -8.26
CA THR A 60 16.02 -4.72 -7.71
C THR A 60 16.61 -4.57 -6.31
N GLU A 61 17.13 -5.63 -5.71
CA GLU A 61 17.77 -5.59 -4.38
C GLU A 61 18.97 -4.61 -4.31
N SER A 62 19.70 -4.45 -5.42
CA SER A 62 20.81 -3.50 -5.53
C SER A 62 20.39 -2.02 -5.51
N LEU A 63 19.08 -1.75 -5.62
CA LEU A 63 18.48 -0.41 -5.61
C LEU A 63 18.07 0.03 -4.19
N LEU A 64 18.15 -0.85 -3.19
CA LEU A 64 17.76 -0.57 -1.82
C LEU A 64 18.53 0.62 -1.25
N LEU A 65 17.86 1.37 -0.37
CA LEU A 65 18.44 2.54 0.27
C LEU A 65 19.59 2.11 1.19
N PRO A 66 20.77 2.77 1.09
CA PRO A 66 21.85 2.53 2.04
C PRO A 66 21.47 3.01 3.45
N VAL A 67 21.88 2.28 4.49
CA VAL A 67 21.59 2.61 5.90
C VAL A 67 22.07 4.02 6.24
N GLU A 68 23.20 4.44 5.69
CA GLU A 68 23.78 5.77 5.90
C GLU A 68 22.88 6.91 5.41
N THR A 69 22.01 6.67 4.42
CA THR A 69 21.07 7.68 3.91
C THR A 69 19.82 7.82 4.77
N GLN A 70 19.53 6.84 5.62
CA GLN A 70 18.27 6.76 6.35
C GLN A 70 18.09 7.93 7.33
N GLN A 71 19.13 8.28 8.09
CA GLN A 71 19.04 9.36 9.09
C GLN A 71 18.80 10.72 8.45
N ASP A 72 19.48 11.00 7.34
CA ASP A 72 19.29 12.22 6.56
C ASP A 72 17.88 12.27 5.97
N LEU A 73 17.40 11.18 5.37
CA LEU A 73 16.02 11.13 4.85
C LEU A 73 14.97 11.33 5.93
N LEU A 74 15.16 10.73 7.11
CA LEU A 74 14.25 10.90 8.23
C LEU A 74 14.23 12.34 8.73
N LYS A 75 15.36 13.03 8.71
CA LYS A 75 15.43 14.46 9.04
C LYS A 75 14.64 15.27 8.02
N ARG A 76 14.88 15.07 6.72
CA ARG A 76 14.15 15.73 5.62
C ARG A 76 12.64 15.46 5.69
N CYS A 77 12.24 14.23 5.99
CA CYS A 77 10.83 13.86 6.18
C CYS A 77 10.19 14.60 7.35
N LYS A 78 10.90 14.78 8.47
CA LYS A 78 10.40 15.58 9.62
C LYS A 78 10.26 17.06 9.26
N GLU A 79 11.19 17.61 8.50
CA GLU A 79 11.13 18.99 8.00
C GLU A 79 9.91 19.18 7.09
N LEU A 80 9.67 18.26 6.15
CA LEU A 80 8.46 18.26 5.34
C LEU A 80 7.18 18.09 6.18
N GLN A 81 7.19 17.18 7.16
CA GLN A 81 6.05 16.92 8.05
C GLN A 81 5.58 18.16 8.80
N ALA A 82 6.48 19.09 9.15
CA ALA A 82 6.13 20.35 9.80
C ALA A 82 5.19 21.23 8.94
N HIS A 83 5.12 20.96 7.64
CA HIS A 83 4.31 21.66 6.65
C HIS A 83 3.20 20.78 6.04
N VAL A 84 3.01 19.56 6.54
CA VAL A 84 1.96 18.64 6.12
C VAL A 84 0.86 18.61 7.18
N ASP A 85 -0.38 18.89 6.76
CA ASP A 85 -1.54 18.83 7.66
C ASP A 85 -2.06 17.39 7.86
N ARG A 86 -3.09 17.24 8.71
CA ARG A 86 -3.71 15.94 8.99
C ARG A 86 -4.34 15.25 7.78
N TRP A 87 -4.51 15.95 6.66
CA TRP A 87 -5.09 15.46 5.42
C TRP A 87 -4.01 15.14 4.36
N ASN A 88 -2.74 15.14 4.77
CA ASN A 88 -1.57 14.99 3.92
C ASN A 88 -1.43 16.10 2.86
N ILE A 89 -1.94 17.31 3.15
CA ILE A 89 -1.71 18.47 2.30
C ILE A 89 -0.43 19.16 2.75
N TYR A 90 0.59 19.13 1.89
CA TYR A 90 1.80 19.90 2.03
C TYR A 90 1.56 21.33 1.57
N ARG A 91 1.98 22.31 2.39
CA ARG A 91 2.00 23.73 2.03
C ARG A 91 3.45 24.21 1.93
N GLU A 92 3.87 24.58 0.72
CA GLU A 92 5.23 25.08 0.51
C GLU A 92 5.41 26.43 1.21
N PRO A 93 6.41 26.59 2.10
CA PRO A 93 6.51 27.77 2.96
C PRO A 93 6.66 29.12 2.26
N LYS A 94 7.35 29.18 1.12
CA LYS A 94 7.69 30.45 0.46
C LYS A 94 6.58 30.96 -0.46
N SER A 95 6.01 30.07 -1.25
CA SER A 95 5.01 30.36 -2.28
C SER A 95 3.57 30.14 -1.80
N GLY A 96 3.38 29.39 -0.71
CA GLY A 96 2.07 29.00 -0.21
C GLY A 96 1.34 27.98 -1.09
N LYS A 97 1.97 27.50 -2.18
CA LYS A 97 1.43 26.46 -3.05
C LYS A 97 1.17 25.19 -2.24
N MET A 98 0.12 24.47 -2.62
CA MET A 98 -0.30 23.26 -1.94
C MET A 98 -0.28 22.06 -2.88
N ILE A 99 0.11 20.91 -2.35
CA ILE A 99 0.00 19.62 -3.03
C ILE A 99 -0.30 18.54 -2.01
N LYS A 100 -1.08 17.52 -2.40
CA LYS A 100 -1.27 16.36 -1.56
C LYS A 100 -0.09 15.40 -1.70
N ILE A 101 0.50 14.99 -0.58
CA ILE A 101 1.51 13.93 -0.55
C ILE A 101 0.82 12.64 -0.08
N THR A 102 0.43 11.79 -1.00
CA THR A 102 -0.35 10.59 -0.68
C THR A 102 0.46 9.64 0.19
N ASN A 103 -0.17 9.14 1.26
CA ASN A 103 0.40 8.22 2.26
C ASN A 103 1.72 8.72 2.90
N PHE A 104 1.84 10.03 3.14
CA PHE A 104 3.09 10.62 3.65
C PHE A 104 3.49 10.07 5.01
N ASN A 105 2.54 9.94 5.94
CA ASN A 105 2.82 9.39 7.28
C ASN A 105 3.33 7.95 7.20
N GLU A 106 2.76 7.13 6.32
CA GLU A 106 3.17 5.75 6.12
C GLU A 106 4.52 5.66 5.43
N PHE A 107 4.77 6.52 4.44
CA PHE A 107 6.08 6.67 3.83
C PHE A 107 7.16 6.98 4.90
N CYS A 108 6.92 7.96 5.77
CA CYS A 108 7.79 8.27 6.90
C CYS A 108 7.96 7.09 7.87
N ALA A 109 6.87 6.34 8.15
CA ALA A 109 6.92 5.17 9.01
C ALA A 109 7.76 4.03 8.41
N LYS A 110 7.67 3.81 7.09
CA LYS A 110 8.52 2.85 6.35
C LYS A 110 9.98 3.25 6.41
N LEU A 111 10.29 4.53 6.21
CA LEU A 111 11.65 5.07 6.33
C LEU A 111 12.23 4.87 7.73
N SER A 112 11.42 4.87 8.78
CA SER A 112 11.89 4.69 10.16
C SER A 112 12.19 3.24 10.55
N GLN A 113 11.92 2.27 9.68
CA GLN A 113 12.16 0.86 10.00
C GLN A 113 13.66 0.56 10.01
N PRO A 114 14.18 -0.16 11.01
CA PRO A 114 15.60 -0.54 11.06
C PRO A 114 16.01 -1.52 9.96
N THR A 115 15.05 -2.12 9.26
CA THR A 115 15.24 -3.12 8.20
C THR A 115 15.08 -2.54 6.79
N ILE A 116 15.29 -1.23 6.63
CA ILE A 116 15.10 -0.53 5.36
C ILE A 116 16.09 -1.01 4.27
N ASP A 117 17.31 -1.34 4.68
CA ASP A 117 18.42 -1.85 3.88
C ASP A 117 18.21 -3.29 3.40
N GLN A 118 17.35 -4.02 4.12
CA GLN A 118 16.84 -5.33 3.71
C GLN A 118 15.58 -5.21 2.87
N GLY A 119 15.03 -4.01 2.70
CA GLY A 119 13.78 -3.78 2.01
C GLY A 119 12.59 -4.44 2.71
N ILE A 120 12.57 -4.44 4.04
CA ILE A 120 11.44 -4.91 4.85
C ILE A 120 10.80 -3.70 5.53
N TYR A 121 9.63 -3.27 5.05
CA TYR A 121 9.05 -1.98 5.46
C TYR A 121 7.79 -2.08 6.32
N ASP A 122 6.96 -3.11 6.11
CA ASP A 122 5.60 -3.18 6.67
C ASP A 122 5.42 -4.30 7.69
N ARG A 123 6.41 -5.19 7.86
CA ARG A 123 6.30 -6.41 8.70
C ARG A 123 5.80 -6.13 10.12
N VAL A 124 6.36 -5.11 10.79
CA VAL A 124 5.98 -4.76 12.17
C VAL A 124 4.53 -4.27 12.23
N ALA A 125 4.12 -3.39 11.33
CA ALA A 125 2.77 -2.85 11.28
C ALA A 125 1.76 -3.95 10.94
N LEU A 126 2.08 -4.79 9.96
CA LEU A 126 1.19 -5.87 9.52
C LEU A 126 1.00 -6.96 10.56
N ASN A 127 2.01 -7.29 11.36
CA ASN A 127 1.85 -8.30 12.40
C ASN A 127 0.89 -7.86 13.52
N LYS A 128 0.54 -6.57 13.59
CA LYS A 128 -0.43 -6.04 14.56
C LYS A 128 -1.87 -6.10 14.08
N ILE A 129 -2.12 -6.30 12.78
CA ILE A 129 -3.48 -6.25 12.21
C ILE A 129 -3.78 -7.47 11.33
N PRO A 130 -5.05 -7.93 11.28
CA PRO A 130 -5.48 -8.92 10.31
C PRO A 130 -5.35 -8.43 8.86
N CYS A 131 -5.29 -9.35 7.92
CA CYS A 131 -5.37 -9.07 6.49
C CYS A 131 -6.83 -9.18 6.01
N TYR A 132 -7.41 -8.05 5.63
CA TYR A 132 -8.77 -7.91 5.10
C TYR A 132 -8.80 -7.92 3.57
N ILE A 133 -7.65 -7.96 2.90
CA ILE A 133 -7.56 -7.66 1.47
C ILE A 133 -8.37 -8.62 0.59
N GLY A 134 -8.54 -9.87 1.04
CA GLY A 134 -9.37 -10.86 0.36
C GLY A 134 -10.86 -10.49 0.30
N TRP A 135 -11.29 -9.45 1.00
CA TRP A 135 -12.64 -8.89 0.92
C TRP A 135 -12.71 -7.56 0.18
N LEU A 136 -11.60 -6.82 0.12
CA LEU A 136 -11.57 -5.43 -0.34
C LEU A 136 -10.97 -5.27 -1.74
N TYR A 137 -10.19 -6.25 -2.19
CA TYR A 137 -9.40 -6.16 -3.40
C TYR A 137 -9.22 -7.52 -4.07
N THR A 138 -8.97 -7.46 -5.37
CA THR A 138 -8.52 -8.58 -6.18
C THR A 138 -7.75 -8.02 -7.36
N ARG A 139 -6.91 -8.84 -7.98
CA ARG A 139 -6.26 -8.50 -9.24
C ARG A 139 -6.58 -9.56 -10.27
N ILE A 140 -6.99 -9.11 -11.46
CA ILE A 140 -7.11 -9.96 -12.65
C ILE A 140 -5.87 -9.70 -13.50
N MET A 141 -5.06 -10.73 -13.71
CA MET A 141 -3.86 -10.67 -14.53
C MET A 141 -4.21 -10.73 -16.02
N ALA A 142 -3.29 -10.30 -16.89
CA ALA A 142 -3.50 -10.25 -18.34
C ALA A 142 -3.87 -11.61 -18.96
N ASN A 143 -3.43 -12.73 -18.35
CA ASN A 143 -3.78 -14.08 -18.76
C ASN A 143 -5.13 -14.59 -18.19
N GLY A 144 -5.88 -13.73 -17.51
CA GLY A 144 -7.16 -14.05 -16.87
C GLY A 144 -7.07 -14.60 -15.44
N ASN A 145 -5.87 -14.87 -14.92
CA ASN A 145 -5.72 -15.35 -13.54
C ASN A 145 -6.23 -14.31 -12.53
N VAL A 146 -7.11 -14.74 -11.63
CA VAL A 146 -7.56 -13.95 -10.49
C VAL A 146 -6.66 -14.27 -9.31
N VAL A 147 -6.09 -13.25 -8.67
CA VAL A 147 -5.18 -13.38 -7.53
C VAL A 147 -5.62 -12.43 -6.40
N PRO A 148 -5.36 -12.76 -5.12
CA PRO A 148 -5.99 -12.07 -4.00
C PRO A 148 -5.39 -10.68 -3.72
N CYS A 149 -4.13 -10.44 -4.09
CA CYS A 149 -3.47 -9.15 -3.98
C CYS A 149 -2.19 -9.13 -4.84
N CYS A 150 -1.52 -7.98 -4.94
CA CYS A 150 -0.28 -7.82 -5.71
C CYS A 150 0.83 -8.76 -5.24
N LYS A 151 1.04 -8.86 -3.92
CA LYS A 151 2.00 -9.80 -3.32
C LYS A 151 1.55 -11.26 -3.41
N GLY A 152 0.26 -11.53 -3.55
CA GLY A 152 -0.29 -12.87 -3.73
C GLY A 152 -0.39 -13.31 -5.18
N HIS A 153 0.39 -12.74 -6.11
CA HIS A 153 0.26 -13.02 -7.54
C HIS A 153 0.52 -14.50 -7.93
N ARG A 154 1.21 -15.27 -7.09
CA ARG A 154 1.39 -16.73 -7.27
C ARG A 154 0.25 -17.56 -6.68
N MET A 155 -0.63 -16.95 -5.90
CA MET A 155 -1.81 -17.59 -5.32
C MET A 155 -3.00 -17.45 -6.29
N VAL A 156 -3.03 -18.29 -7.32
CA VAL A 156 -4.12 -18.26 -8.31
C VAL A 156 -5.43 -18.74 -7.68
N MET A 157 -6.42 -17.86 -7.61
CA MET A 157 -7.75 -18.13 -7.06
C MET A 157 -8.70 -18.76 -8.09
N GLY A 158 -8.45 -18.52 -9.37
CA GLY A 158 -9.17 -19.04 -10.52
C GLY A 158 -8.76 -18.31 -11.79
N ASN A 159 -9.40 -18.60 -12.92
CA ASN A 159 -9.19 -17.87 -14.16
C ASN A 159 -10.54 -17.40 -14.74
N ILE A 160 -10.64 -16.11 -15.06
CA ILE A 160 -11.89 -15.50 -15.53
C ILE A 160 -12.33 -16.00 -16.91
N ASN A 161 -11.42 -16.60 -17.68
CA ASN A 161 -11.72 -17.21 -18.97
C ASN A 161 -12.40 -18.58 -18.83
N GLU A 162 -12.35 -19.19 -17.63
CA GLU A 162 -12.89 -20.53 -17.38
C GLU A 162 -14.15 -20.51 -16.51
N ARG A 163 -14.23 -19.58 -15.55
CA ARG A 163 -15.31 -19.49 -14.57
C ARG A 163 -15.68 -18.03 -14.33
N SER A 164 -16.93 -17.79 -13.92
CA SER A 164 -17.37 -16.44 -13.60
C SER A 164 -16.60 -15.87 -12.39
N PHE A 165 -16.45 -14.55 -12.34
CA PHE A 165 -15.79 -13.90 -11.20
C PHE A 165 -16.48 -14.24 -9.87
N VAL A 166 -17.81 -14.32 -9.86
CA VAL A 166 -18.62 -14.63 -8.66
C VAL A 166 -18.31 -16.03 -8.13
N GLU A 167 -18.16 -17.02 -9.01
CA GLU A 167 -17.76 -18.38 -8.60
C GLU A 167 -16.35 -18.41 -8.03
N ILE A 168 -15.41 -17.68 -8.65
CA ILE A 168 -14.03 -17.57 -8.17
C ILE A 168 -13.98 -16.88 -6.80
N TRP A 169 -14.66 -15.75 -6.65
CA TRP A 169 -14.73 -14.94 -5.43
C TRP A 169 -15.37 -15.68 -4.25
N ASN A 170 -16.30 -16.61 -4.53
CA ASN A 170 -16.94 -17.43 -3.50
C ASN A 170 -16.35 -18.85 -3.39
N SER A 171 -15.27 -19.14 -4.12
CA SER A 171 -14.64 -20.46 -4.09
C SER A 171 -14.03 -20.79 -2.73
N LYS A 172 -13.86 -22.09 -2.44
CA LYS A 172 -13.18 -22.57 -1.22
C LYS A 172 -11.77 -22.00 -1.07
N ARG A 173 -11.04 -21.80 -2.18
CA ARG A 173 -9.69 -21.24 -2.16
C ARG A 173 -9.69 -19.77 -1.71
N TYR A 174 -10.64 -18.98 -2.22
CA TYR A 174 -10.78 -17.58 -1.79
C TYR A 174 -11.24 -17.49 -0.33
N GLN A 175 -12.16 -18.35 0.10
CA GLN A 175 -12.59 -18.45 1.50
C GLN A 175 -11.41 -18.80 2.41
N GLN A 176 -10.59 -19.79 2.04
CA GLN A 176 -9.38 -20.15 2.78
C GLN A 176 -8.40 -18.97 2.90
N PHE A 177 -8.20 -18.20 1.82
CA PHE A 177 -7.35 -17.01 1.87
C PHE A 177 -7.88 -15.96 2.85
N ARG A 178 -9.20 -15.75 2.89
CA ARG A 178 -9.84 -14.81 3.83
C ARG A 178 -9.69 -15.28 5.27
N ASP A 179 -9.95 -16.56 5.53
CA ASP A 179 -9.84 -17.13 6.88
C ASP A 179 -8.39 -17.03 7.37
N LYS A 180 -7.42 -17.46 6.54
CA LYS A 180 -5.99 -17.34 6.84
C LYS A 180 -5.55 -15.89 6.99
N GLY A 181 -6.06 -14.97 6.17
CA GLY A 181 -5.76 -13.56 6.29
C GLY A 181 -6.22 -12.96 7.62
N LEU A 182 -7.36 -13.43 8.15
CA LEU A 182 -7.93 -12.92 9.40
C LEU A 182 -7.26 -13.50 10.65
N THR A 183 -6.91 -14.79 10.65
CA THR A 183 -6.51 -15.50 11.86
C THR A 183 -5.12 -16.14 11.79
N GLY A 184 -4.55 -16.27 10.60
CA GLY A 184 -3.29 -16.98 10.40
C GLY A 184 -2.07 -16.14 10.81
N ASP A 185 -1.06 -16.82 11.33
CA ASP A 185 0.26 -16.22 11.46
C ASP A 185 0.83 -16.05 10.04
N LYS A 186 1.28 -14.83 9.72
CA LYS A 186 1.80 -14.48 8.39
C LYS A 186 3.13 -15.18 8.06
N THR A 187 3.69 -15.94 9.00
CA THR A 187 4.85 -16.82 8.84
C THR A 187 4.47 -18.28 8.54
N GLU A 188 3.19 -18.64 8.52
CA GLU A 188 2.75 -19.99 8.16
C GLU A 188 3.10 -20.33 6.70
N PRO A 189 3.39 -21.62 6.38
CA PRO A 189 3.75 -22.04 5.02
C PRO A 189 2.74 -21.68 3.93
N TYR A 190 1.47 -21.47 4.32
CA TYR A 190 0.43 -20.99 3.41
C TYR A 190 0.81 -19.66 2.73
N PHE A 191 1.54 -18.80 3.44
CA PHE A 191 1.98 -17.50 2.95
C PHE A 191 3.33 -17.53 2.23
N ASP A 192 3.98 -18.68 2.08
CA ASP A 192 5.22 -18.81 1.29
C ASP A 192 5.01 -18.55 -0.21
N LEU A 193 3.75 -18.64 -0.64
CA LEU A 193 3.33 -18.24 -1.99
C LEU A 193 3.12 -16.73 -2.14
N MET A 194 3.23 -15.96 -1.06
CA MET A 194 3.20 -14.50 -1.11
C MET A 194 4.59 -13.95 -1.38
N GLY A 195 4.70 -13.13 -2.41
CA GLY A 195 5.94 -12.51 -2.85
C GLY A 195 6.65 -13.32 -3.93
N GLU A 196 7.87 -12.90 -4.22
CA GLU A 196 8.68 -13.48 -5.29
C GLU A 196 9.22 -14.86 -4.90
N HIS A 197 9.33 -15.73 -5.91
CA HIS A 197 9.89 -17.06 -5.70
C HIS A 197 11.36 -16.96 -5.24
N GLY A 198 11.70 -17.65 -4.15
CA GLY A 198 13.06 -17.64 -3.60
C GLY A 198 13.42 -16.36 -2.82
N SER A 199 12.47 -15.46 -2.60
CA SER A 199 12.67 -14.31 -1.72
C SER A 199 12.82 -14.78 -0.26
N PRO A 200 13.87 -14.35 0.47
CA PRO A 200 13.97 -14.59 1.90
C PRO A 200 12.97 -13.74 2.70
N ILE A 201 12.34 -12.76 2.03
CA ILE A 201 11.38 -11.83 2.60
C ILE A 201 9.98 -12.28 2.17
N PRO A 202 9.10 -12.67 3.12
CA PRO A 202 7.71 -12.97 2.80
C PRO A 202 7.07 -11.76 2.10
N GLY A 203 6.32 -11.96 1.02
CA GLY A 203 5.72 -10.86 0.27
C GLY A 203 4.81 -9.98 1.12
N CYS A 204 4.21 -10.54 2.17
CA CYS A 204 3.48 -9.80 3.18
C CYS A 204 4.32 -8.69 3.82
N ALA A 205 5.62 -8.86 4.00
CA ALA A 205 6.49 -7.91 4.70
C ALA A 205 6.57 -6.51 4.04
N ASN A 206 6.16 -6.36 2.78
CA ASN A 206 6.03 -5.11 2.03
C ASN A 206 4.63 -4.97 1.42
N CYS A 207 3.60 -4.96 2.26
CA CYS A 207 2.22 -5.01 1.77
C CYS A 207 1.79 -3.74 1.03
N ASP A 208 1.52 -3.85 -0.28
CA ASP A 208 0.93 -2.78 -1.11
C ASP A 208 -0.45 -2.32 -0.61
N ASN A 209 -1.08 -3.10 0.27
CA ASN A 209 -2.42 -2.88 0.77
C ASN A 209 -2.47 -2.63 2.28
N ILE A 210 -1.36 -2.22 2.90
CA ILE A 210 -1.33 -1.86 4.31
C ILE A 210 -2.42 -0.83 4.65
N MET A 211 -2.59 0.20 3.80
CA MET A 211 -3.61 1.23 3.99
C MET A 211 -5.05 0.68 4.01
N HIS A 212 -5.39 -0.19 3.05
CA HIS A 212 -6.71 -0.83 3.02
C HIS A 212 -6.96 -1.65 4.29
N ASN A 213 -5.93 -2.37 4.77
CA ASN A 213 -6.03 -3.15 5.99
C ASN A 213 -6.18 -2.26 7.23
N THR A 214 -5.38 -1.21 7.37
CA THR A 214 -5.45 -0.27 8.51
C THR A 214 -6.83 0.39 8.57
N VAL A 215 -7.30 0.97 7.47
CA VAL A 215 -8.62 1.61 7.42
C VAL A 215 -9.75 0.64 7.75
N MET A 216 -9.68 -0.59 7.24
CA MET A 216 -10.68 -1.61 7.55
C MET A 216 -10.60 -2.08 9.00
N HIS A 217 -9.40 -2.18 9.55
CA HIS A 217 -9.20 -2.55 10.95
C HIS A 217 -9.77 -1.49 11.89
N ASP A 218 -9.50 -0.21 11.64
CA ASP A 218 -10.03 0.89 12.43
C ASP A 218 -11.57 0.91 12.40
N LYS A 219 -12.16 0.69 11.22
CA LYS A 219 -13.61 0.52 11.09
C LYS A 219 -14.10 -0.68 11.90
N TYR A 220 -13.43 -1.83 11.82
CA TYR A 220 -13.80 -3.02 12.58
C TYR A 220 -13.76 -2.77 14.09
N LEU A 221 -12.73 -2.10 14.60
CA LEU A 221 -12.63 -1.73 16.01
C LEU A 221 -13.73 -0.76 16.42
N PHE A 222 -13.98 0.27 15.61
CA PHE A 222 -15.06 1.23 15.82
C PHE A 222 -16.43 0.55 15.89
N TYR A 223 -16.80 -0.26 14.90
CA TYR A 223 -18.11 -0.93 14.90
C TYR A 223 -18.22 -2.00 15.99
N SER A 224 -17.12 -2.68 16.33
CA SER A 224 -17.12 -3.68 17.41
C SER A 224 -17.28 -3.07 18.80
N SER A 225 -16.97 -1.78 18.98
CA SER A 225 -17.17 -1.07 20.24
C SER A 225 -18.59 -0.53 20.41
N ILE A 226 -19.41 -0.50 19.35
CA ILE A 226 -20.81 -0.07 19.40
C ILE A 226 -21.66 -1.19 20.02
N PRO A 227 -22.36 -0.95 21.15
CA PRO A 227 -23.11 -2.00 21.87
C PRO A 227 -24.18 -2.71 21.02
N GLN A 228 -24.78 -2.02 20.05
CA GLN A 228 -25.80 -2.60 19.15
C GLN A 228 -25.21 -3.69 18.22
N TRP A 229 -23.92 -3.63 17.87
CA TRP A 229 -23.26 -4.65 17.04
C TRP A 229 -22.92 -5.94 17.81
N LEU A 230 -22.81 -5.89 19.14
CA LEU A 230 -22.66 -7.08 19.98
C LEU A 230 -23.89 -7.99 19.89
N SER A 231 -25.09 -7.41 19.74
CA SER A 231 -26.33 -8.16 19.55
C SER A 231 -26.33 -8.98 18.24
N PHE A 232 -25.67 -8.48 17.19
CA PHE A 232 -25.55 -9.15 15.90
C PHE A 232 -24.56 -10.33 15.94
N LYS A 233 -23.43 -10.20 16.65
CA LYS A 233 -22.50 -11.32 16.91
C LYS A 233 -23.16 -12.43 17.72
N TYR A 234 -23.98 -12.08 18.73
CA TYR A 234 -24.74 -13.06 19.50
C TYR A 234 -25.79 -13.81 18.66
N TYR A 235 -26.42 -13.13 17.70
CA TYR A 235 -27.43 -13.73 16.82
C TYR A 235 -26.81 -14.70 15.78
N GLN A 236 -25.69 -14.34 15.16
CA GLN A 236 -25.03 -15.22 14.17
C GLN A 236 -24.32 -16.43 14.81
N PHE A 237 -23.80 -16.32 16.03
CA PHE A 237 -23.20 -17.47 16.73
C PHE A 237 -24.23 -18.55 17.09
N ARG A 238 -25.50 -18.18 17.33
CA ARG A 238 -26.59 -19.13 17.62
C ARG A 238 -27.10 -19.87 16.38
N GLN A 239 -27.00 -19.26 15.19
CA GLN A 239 -27.46 -19.86 13.94
C GLN A 239 -26.47 -20.90 13.37
N LYS A 240 -25.17 -20.81 13.69
CA LYS A 240 -24.16 -21.83 13.30
C LYS A 240 -24.09 -23.07 14.22
N ARG A 241 -24.90 -23.12 15.29
CA ARG A 241 -24.99 -24.25 16.23
C ARG A 241 -26.38 -24.93 16.24
N ARG A 242 -27.21 -24.65 15.23
CA ARG A 242 -28.45 -25.39 14.96
C ARG A 242 -28.32 -26.11 13.64
#